data_AF-A0A0D9UXU5-F1
#
_entry.id   AF-A0A0D9UXU5-F1
#
_cell.length_a   1.000
_cell.length_b   1.000
_cell.length_c   1.000
_cell.angle_alpha   90.00
_cell.angle_beta   90.00
_cell.angle_gamma   90.00
#
_symmetry.space_group_name_H-M   'P 1'
#
loop_
_entity.id
_entity.type
_entity.pdbx_description
1 polymer ?
#
loop_
_entity_poly.entity_id
_entity_poly.type
_entity_poly.pdbx_seq_one_letter_code
_entity_poly.pdbx_strand_id
1 'polypeptide(L)'
;MSTLKLTVDKLGSTIQVDGLMSLKKSADRVIGSKIPHAKNHGIVTLELELPTSTNSYDLFQAVKPDYLLQLFASINEVKFAPRFSREMMHTLILCTTSNRFTSCLRKVLVHLPPLNGIPLLEPLFSSCAPSCEVTILFHADSSDDIRLVVKSFWILRFPEIRWLWGTWN
;
A
#
# COMPACT_ATOMS: atom_id res chain seq x y z
N MET A 1 -6.39 -9.52 18.63
CA MET A 1 -5.89 -8.80 17.44
C MET A 1 -6.96 -8.92 16.38
N SER A 2 -7.39 -7.82 15.77
CA SER A 2 -8.37 -7.86 14.69
C SER A 2 -7.64 -7.68 13.36
N THR A 3 -7.75 -8.70 12.51
CA THR A 3 -7.24 -8.69 11.12
C THR A 3 -8.41 -8.37 10.22
N LEU A 4 -8.25 -7.38 9.35
CA LEU A 4 -9.27 -6.97 8.41
C LEU A 4 -8.79 -7.34 7.00
N LYS A 5 -9.41 -8.37 6.43
CA LYS A 5 -9.18 -8.76 5.04
C LYS A 5 -10.14 -7.97 4.14
N LEU A 6 -9.58 -7.17 3.24
CA LEU A 6 -10.33 -6.46 2.22
C LEU A 6 -10.25 -7.21 0.90
N THR A 7 -11.32 -7.92 0.57
CA THR A 7 -11.54 -8.46 -0.76
C THR A 7 -12.47 -7.51 -1.52
N VAL A 8 -11.94 -6.79 -2.50
CA VAL A 8 -12.70 -5.76 -3.22
C VAL A 8 -13.50 -6.39 -4.37
N ASP A 9 -14.60 -7.10 -4.10
CA ASP A 9 -15.32 -7.91 -5.12
C ASP A 9 -15.88 -7.12 -6.33
N LYS A 10 -16.31 -5.87 -6.12
CA LYS A 10 -16.71 -4.94 -7.19
C LYS A 10 -16.30 -3.54 -6.79
N LEU A 11 -15.58 -2.82 -7.65
CA LEU A 11 -15.29 -1.39 -7.51
C LEU A 11 -16.54 -0.55 -7.83
N GLY A 12 -17.64 -0.81 -7.11
CA GLY A 12 -18.83 0.04 -7.07
C GLY A 12 -18.73 1.09 -5.96
N SER A 13 -19.72 1.99 -5.83
CA SER A 13 -19.74 3.11 -4.88
C SER A 13 -19.65 2.74 -3.39
N THR A 14 -19.60 1.45 -3.07
CA THR A 14 -19.51 0.91 -1.72
C THR A 14 -18.63 -0.34 -1.75
N ILE A 15 -17.43 -0.25 -1.18
CA ILE A 15 -16.68 -1.44 -0.80
C ILE A 15 -17.26 -1.87 0.54
N GLN A 16 -18.00 -2.98 0.56
CA GLN A 16 -18.42 -3.59 1.81
C GLN A 16 -17.23 -4.30 2.44
N VAL A 17 -17.01 -4.01 3.71
CA VAL A 17 -15.96 -4.60 4.52
C VAL A 17 -16.63 -5.14 5.76
N ASP A 18 -16.52 -6.44 5.99
CA ASP A 18 -16.98 -7.03 7.24
C ASP A 18 -16.14 -6.45 8.39
N GLY A 19 -16.77 -5.57 9.18
CA GLY A 19 -16.18 -4.92 10.35
C GLY A 19 -15.65 -3.49 10.15
N LEU A 20 -15.63 -2.96 8.91
CA LEU A 20 -15.38 -1.53 8.65
C LEU A 20 -16.49 -0.97 7.77
N MET A 21 -17.22 -0.02 8.34
CA MET A 21 -18.20 0.79 7.65
C MET A 21 -17.72 1.11 6.22
N SER A 22 -18.56 0.77 5.25
CA SER A 22 -18.26 0.76 3.81
C SER A 22 -17.35 1.91 3.39
N LEU A 23 -16.30 1.65 2.58
CA LEU A 23 -15.61 2.72 1.85
C LEU A 23 -16.62 3.29 0.85
N LYS A 24 -17.37 4.30 1.30
CA LYS A 24 -18.31 5.05 0.49
C LYS A 24 -17.49 6.08 -0.26
N LYS A 25 -17.57 6.07 -1.59
CA LYS A 25 -17.14 7.19 -2.42
C LYS A 25 -18.11 8.35 -2.18
N SER A 26 -17.95 9.10 -1.09
CA SER A 26 -18.62 10.38 -0.94
C SER A 26 -17.84 11.40 -1.79
N ALA A 27 -18.13 11.38 -3.08
CA ALA A 27 -17.89 12.53 -3.94
C ALA A 27 -18.90 13.61 -3.54
N ASP A 28 -18.69 14.22 -2.37
CA ASP A 28 -19.32 15.48 -2.00
C ASP A 28 -18.52 16.13 -0.87
N ARG A 29 -17.61 17.00 -1.29
CA ARG A 29 -17.37 18.31 -0.69
C ARG A 29 -17.30 18.37 0.84
N VAL A 30 -16.11 18.16 1.41
CA VAL A 30 -15.68 18.90 2.61
C VAL A 30 -14.25 19.40 2.43
N ILE A 31 -14.18 20.68 2.11
CA ILE A 31 -13.04 21.55 2.32
C ILE A 31 -12.64 21.47 3.80
N GLY A 32 -11.36 21.21 4.07
CA GLY A 32 -10.72 21.57 5.34
C GLY A 32 -11.33 20.95 6.60
N SER A 33 -11.04 19.68 6.87
CA SER A 33 -10.99 19.22 8.26
C SER A 33 -10.13 17.98 8.34
N LYS A 34 -9.11 18.07 9.20
CA LYS A 34 -8.34 16.95 9.77
C LYS A 34 -9.21 15.69 9.75
N ILE A 35 -8.79 14.66 9.02
CA ILE A 35 -9.23 13.31 9.38
C ILE A 35 -8.89 13.19 10.85
N PRO A 36 -9.88 13.06 11.75
CA PRO A 36 -9.58 12.91 13.15
C PRO A 36 -8.61 11.73 13.22
N HIS A 37 -7.55 11.85 14.01
CA HIS A 37 -6.90 10.69 14.61
C HIS A 37 -7.95 9.99 15.51
N ALA A 38 -9.05 9.54 14.91
CA ALA A 38 -9.95 8.58 15.49
C ALA A 38 -9.08 7.36 15.62
N LYS A 39 -8.49 7.24 16.80
CA LYS A 39 -8.12 6.03 17.51
C LYS A 39 -8.74 4.78 16.86
N ASN A 40 -8.20 4.36 15.71
CA ASN A 40 -8.45 3.07 15.11
C ASN A 40 -7.61 2.08 15.92
N HIS A 41 -7.90 1.97 17.22
CA HIS A 41 -7.28 1.01 18.12
C HIS A 41 -7.69 -0.44 17.80
N GLY A 42 -8.57 -0.65 16.82
CA GLY A 42 -9.09 -1.97 16.45
C GLY A 42 -8.30 -2.68 15.35
N ILE A 43 -7.92 -1.97 14.28
CA ILE A 43 -7.36 -2.63 13.08
C ILE A 43 -5.85 -2.65 13.18
N VAL A 44 -5.33 -3.82 13.51
CA VAL A 44 -3.89 -4.04 13.62
C VAL A 44 -3.31 -4.34 12.24
N THR A 45 -4.04 -5.07 11.40
CA THR A 45 -3.54 -5.59 10.13
C THR A 45 -4.58 -5.43 9.02
N LEU A 46 -4.14 -4.89 7.88
CA LEU A 46 -4.91 -4.67 6.66
C LEU A 46 -4.36 -5.51 5.53
N GLU A 47 -5.15 -6.42 4.97
CA GLU A 47 -4.75 -7.23 3.80
C GLU A 47 -5.55 -6.79 2.57
N LEU A 48 -4.87 -6.43 1.48
CA LEU A 48 -5.47 -5.88 0.27
C LEU A 48 -5.32 -6.84 -0.91
N GLU A 49 -6.45 -7.24 -1.47
CA GLU A 49 -6.56 -8.13 -2.62
C GLU A 49 -7.46 -7.51 -3.71
N LEU A 50 -7.12 -7.72 -4.99
CA LEU A 50 -7.91 -7.23 -6.13
C LEU A 50 -8.53 -8.40 -6.90
N PRO A 51 -9.79 -8.27 -7.39
CA PRO A 51 -10.39 -9.23 -8.30
C PRO A 51 -9.61 -9.41 -9.58
N THR A 52 -9.82 -10.56 -10.23
CA THR A 52 -9.12 -10.94 -11.46
C THR A 52 -9.44 -10.04 -12.66
N SER A 53 -10.48 -9.22 -12.59
CA SER A 53 -10.88 -8.27 -13.64
C SER A 53 -10.33 -6.86 -13.46
N THR A 54 -9.86 -6.50 -12.26
CA THR A 54 -9.51 -5.12 -11.91
C THR A 54 -8.14 -4.72 -12.44
N ASN A 55 -8.06 -3.60 -13.15
CA ASN A 55 -6.81 -3.00 -13.62
C ASN A 55 -6.43 -1.74 -12.81
N SER A 56 -5.25 -1.19 -13.08
CA SER A 56 -4.71 0.00 -12.41
C SER A 56 -5.54 1.27 -12.60
N TYR A 57 -6.22 1.41 -13.75
CA TYR A 57 -7.15 2.53 -13.99
C TYR A 57 -8.39 2.41 -13.09
N ASP A 58 -8.95 1.21 -12.96
CA ASP A 58 -10.08 0.95 -12.08
C ASP A 58 -9.70 1.21 -10.61
N LEU A 59 -8.51 0.76 -10.19
CA LEU A 59 -7.98 1.02 -8.85
C LEU A 59 -7.83 2.53 -8.61
N PHE A 60 -7.24 3.26 -9.55
CA PHE A 60 -7.06 4.71 -9.46
C PHE A 60 -8.40 5.47 -9.38
N GLN A 61 -9.40 5.06 -10.18
CA GLN A 61 -10.72 5.68 -10.21
C GLN A 61 -11.55 5.41 -8.94
N ALA A 62 -11.37 4.24 -8.36
CA ALA A 62 -12.06 3.86 -7.14
C ALA A 62 -11.40 4.49 -5.91
N VAL A 63 -10.07 4.47 -5.84
CA VAL A 63 -9.31 4.98 -4.71
C VAL A 63 -8.18 5.86 -5.21
N LYS A 64 -8.30 7.17 -4.95
CA LYS A 64 -7.24 8.11 -5.29
C LYS A 64 -5.95 7.69 -4.57
N PRO A 65 -4.78 7.69 -5.25
CA PRO A 65 -3.51 7.22 -4.67
C PRO A 65 -3.18 7.87 -3.32
N ASP A 66 -3.37 9.19 -3.21
CA ASP A 66 -3.08 9.94 -1.99
C ASP A 66 -3.98 9.52 -0.80
N TYR A 67 -5.22 9.10 -1.08
CA TYR A 67 -6.14 8.61 -0.06
C TYR A 67 -5.73 7.23 0.47
N LEU A 68 -5.20 6.35 -0.40
CA LEU A 68 -4.66 5.05 0.04
C LEU A 68 -3.48 5.23 0.98
N LEU A 69 -2.54 6.13 0.65
CA LEU A 69 -1.40 6.41 1.51
C LEU A 69 -1.84 6.98 2.88
N GLN A 70 -2.84 7.86 2.88
CA GLN A 70 -3.41 8.38 4.12
C GLN A 70 -4.09 7.29 4.96
N LEU A 71 -4.79 6.35 4.32
CA LEU A 71 -5.37 5.19 5.00
C LEU A 71 -4.27 4.35 5.65
N PHE A 72 -3.21 4.00 4.90
CA PHE A 72 -2.11 3.18 5.41
C PHE A 72 -1.38 3.83 6.58
N ALA A 73 -1.22 5.15 6.56
CA ALA A 73 -0.62 5.89 7.67
C ALA A 73 -1.40 5.74 8.99
N SER A 74 -2.68 5.34 8.95
CA SER A 74 -3.50 5.10 10.16
C SER A 74 -3.51 3.65 10.64
N ILE A 75 -2.83 2.73 9.94
CA ILE A 75 -2.85 1.29 10.19
C ILE A 75 -1.47 0.81 10.66
N ASN A 76 -1.40 -0.18 11.55
CA ASN A 76 -0.12 -0.70 12.06
C ASN A 76 0.58 -1.66 11.08
N GLU A 77 -0.17 -2.54 10.43
CA GLU A 77 0.36 -3.52 9.48
C GLU A 77 -0.46 -3.55 8.20
N VAL A 78 0.21 -3.53 7.04
CA VAL A 78 -0.43 -3.60 5.73
C VAL A 78 0.22 -4.69 4.89
N LYS A 79 -0.58 -5.54 4.24
CA LYS A 79 -0.12 -6.57 3.32
C LYS A 79 -0.79 -6.41 1.98
N PHE A 80 0.00 -6.35 0.94
CA PHE A 80 -0.50 -6.29 -0.43
C PHE A 80 -0.39 -7.67 -1.07
N ALA A 81 -1.50 -8.21 -1.53
CA ALA A 81 -1.48 -9.39 -2.39
C ALA A 81 -0.71 -9.08 -3.71
N PRO A 82 -0.22 -10.10 -4.43
CA PRO A 82 0.53 -9.91 -5.68
C PRO A 82 -0.14 -8.98 -6.69
N ARG A 83 -1.42 -9.19 -6.96
CA ARG A 83 -2.17 -8.38 -7.92
C ARG A 83 -2.34 -6.94 -7.43
N PHE A 84 -2.70 -6.76 -6.17
CA PHE A 84 -2.83 -5.42 -5.59
C PHE A 84 -1.50 -4.68 -5.67
N SER A 85 -0.39 -5.34 -5.36
CA SER A 85 0.95 -4.76 -5.44
C SER A 85 1.29 -4.28 -6.85
N ARG A 86 1.02 -5.11 -7.87
CA ARG A 86 1.23 -4.77 -9.28
C ARG A 86 0.45 -3.52 -9.67
N GLU A 87 -0.86 -3.50 -9.43
CA GLU A 87 -1.68 -2.34 -9.81
C GLU A 87 -1.32 -1.10 -8.99
N MET A 88 -1.00 -1.26 -7.69
CA MET A 88 -0.58 -0.18 -6.81
C MET A 88 0.73 0.48 -7.28
N MET A 89 1.70 -0.29 -7.79
CA MET A 89 2.92 0.27 -8.39
C MET A 89 2.61 1.21 -9.56
N HIS A 90 1.66 0.84 -10.41
CA HIS A 90 1.20 1.70 -11.52
C HIS A 90 0.42 2.91 -11.03
N THR A 91 -0.31 2.79 -9.92
CA THR A 91 -1.11 3.87 -9.35
C THR A 91 -0.26 4.88 -8.57
N LEU A 92 0.80 4.45 -7.88
CA LEU A 92 1.65 5.30 -7.04
C LEU A 92 2.50 6.30 -7.82
N ILE A 93 2.82 6.05 -9.09
CA ILE A 93 3.49 7.04 -9.95
C ILE A 93 2.68 8.33 -10.11
N LEU A 94 1.35 8.25 -9.90
CA LEU A 94 0.42 9.36 -10.02
C LEU A 94 0.17 10.06 -8.68
N CYS A 95 0.84 9.66 -7.60
CA CYS A 95 0.77 10.36 -6.31
C CYS A 95 1.28 11.79 -6.47
N THR A 96 0.48 12.76 -6.05
CA THR A 96 0.82 14.19 -6.15
C THR A 96 1.33 14.76 -4.84
N THR A 97 1.15 14.03 -3.73
CA THR A 97 1.46 14.55 -2.41
C THR A 97 2.86 14.18 -1.93
N SER A 98 3.61 15.20 -1.54
CA SER A 98 4.83 15.13 -0.71
C SER A 98 4.51 15.15 0.79
N ASN A 99 3.25 14.91 1.16
CA ASN A 99 2.78 15.10 2.52
C ASN A 99 3.36 14.04 3.46
N ARG A 100 4.15 14.51 4.43
CA ARG A 100 4.60 13.68 5.55
C ARG A 100 3.44 13.51 6.53
N PHE A 101 2.72 12.40 6.41
CA PHE A 101 1.74 12.02 7.41
C PHE A 101 2.45 11.48 8.66
N THR A 102 1.91 11.75 9.84
CA THR A 102 2.31 11.04 11.05
C THR A 102 1.78 9.61 10.95
N SER A 103 2.67 8.69 10.58
CA SER A 103 2.32 7.30 10.29
C SER A 103 2.38 6.43 11.55
N CYS A 104 1.35 5.61 11.73
CA CYS A 104 1.28 4.52 12.71
C CYS A 104 1.80 3.20 12.12
N LEU A 105 2.19 3.20 10.84
CA LEU A 105 2.60 2.02 10.10
C LEU A 105 3.92 1.47 10.64
N ARG A 106 3.87 0.22 11.08
CA ARG A 106 4.99 -0.52 11.65
C ARG A 106 5.44 -1.67 10.77
N LYS A 107 4.54 -2.24 9.97
CA LYS A 107 4.81 -3.40 9.12
C LYS A 107 4.16 -3.26 7.75
N VAL A 108 4.92 -3.53 6.70
CA VAL A 108 4.40 -3.62 5.33
C VAL A 108 4.93 -4.88 4.68
N LEU A 109 4.06 -5.62 3.99
CA LEU A 109 4.44 -6.73 3.13
C LEU A 109 4.01 -6.44 1.69
N VAL A 110 4.95 -6.48 0.75
CA VAL A 110 4.71 -6.24 -0.68
C VAL A 110 5.18 -7.42 -1.51
N HIS A 111 4.32 -7.92 -2.39
CA HIS A 111 4.65 -8.96 -3.36
C HIS A 111 4.95 -8.31 -4.72
N LEU A 112 6.21 -8.26 -5.11
CA LEU A 112 6.62 -7.66 -6.39
C LEU A 112 6.41 -8.66 -7.54
N PRO A 113 5.79 -8.26 -8.66
CA PRO A 113 5.74 -9.07 -9.88
C PRO A 113 7.15 -9.21 -10.48
N PRO A 114 7.32 -10.01 -11.55
CA PRO A 114 8.57 -10.03 -12.32
C PRO A 114 9.04 -8.63 -12.68
N LEU A 115 10.29 -8.32 -12.34
CA LEU A 115 10.85 -6.98 -12.48
C LEU A 115 11.75 -6.86 -13.72
N ASN A 116 11.55 -5.77 -14.46
CA ASN A 116 12.44 -5.33 -15.55
C ASN A 116 13.19 -4.03 -15.21
N GLY A 117 13.02 -3.51 -13.99
CA GLY A 117 13.51 -2.20 -13.56
C GLY A 117 13.17 -1.92 -12.09
N ILE A 118 13.60 -0.77 -11.58
CA ILE A 118 13.33 -0.37 -10.19
C ILE A 118 11.86 0.02 -10.02
N PRO A 119 11.10 -0.63 -9.13
CA PRO A 119 9.70 -0.28 -8.90
C PRO A 119 9.53 1.09 -8.23
N LEU A 120 8.50 1.82 -8.66
CA LEU A 120 8.20 3.16 -8.16
C LEU A 120 7.28 3.11 -6.92
N LEU A 121 7.84 2.62 -5.82
CA LEU A 121 7.16 2.52 -4.51
C LEU A 121 7.57 3.61 -3.51
N GLU A 122 8.35 4.59 -3.94
CA GLU A 122 8.85 5.67 -3.07
C GLU A 122 7.77 6.40 -2.26
N PRO A 123 6.58 6.74 -2.80
CA PRO A 123 5.55 7.41 -2.00
C PRO A 123 5.06 6.57 -0.82
N LEU A 124 5.04 5.24 -0.98
CA LEU A 124 4.73 4.30 0.10
C LEU A 124 5.82 4.33 1.17
N PHE A 125 7.09 4.18 0.77
CA PHE A 125 8.21 4.13 1.71
C PHE A 125 8.41 5.45 2.48
N SER A 126 8.09 6.57 1.84
CA SER A 126 8.08 7.89 2.49
C SER A 126 7.08 7.96 3.65
N SER A 127 6.01 7.15 3.59
CA SER A 127 4.99 7.01 4.64
C SER A 127 5.36 5.98 5.72
N CYS A 128 6.42 5.19 5.50
CA CYS A 128 6.89 4.12 6.41
C CYS A 128 8.02 4.58 7.35
N ALA A 129 8.73 5.66 7.02
CA ALA A 129 9.83 6.16 7.85
C ALA A 129 9.32 6.75 9.19
N PRO A 130 10.09 6.64 10.30
CA PRO A 130 11.46 6.14 10.40
C PRO A 130 11.61 4.76 11.09
N SER A 131 10.54 3.99 11.33
CA SER A 131 10.66 2.74 12.11
C SER A 131 9.75 1.60 11.65
N CYS A 132 9.29 1.65 10.39
CA CYS A 132 8.55 0.54 9.79
C CYS A 132 9.49 -0.58 9.34
N GLU A 133 9.04 -1.81 9.56
CA GLU A 133 9.55 -3.02 8.94
C GLU A 133 8.88 -3.21 7.58
N VAL A 134 9.66 -3.25 6.51
CA VAL A 134 9.13 -3.45 5.14
C VAL A 134 9.70 -4.76 4.61
N THR A 135 8.80 -5.71 4.38
CA THR A 135 9.11 -6.99 3.75
C THR A 135 8.77 -6.92 2.27
N ILE A 136 9.78 -7.15 1.43
CA ILE A 136 9.64 -7.24 -0.01
C ILE A 136 9.84 -8.68 -0.44
N LEU A 137 8.82 -9.25 -1.07
CA LEU A 137 8.89 -10.56 -1.71
C LEU A 137 9.05 -10.36 -3.21
N PHE A 138 10.20 -10.76 -3.76
CA PHE A 138 10.43 -10.73 -5.20
C PHE A 138 9.80 -11.96 -5.87
N HIS A 139 9.17 -11.80 -7.03
CA HIS A 139 8.76 -12.96 -7.81
C HIS A 139 9.99 -13.77 -8.23
N ALA A 140 9.86 -15.10 -8.25
CA ALA A 140 10.92 -16.04 -8.62
C ALA A 140 11.58 -15.71 -9.95
N ASP A 141 10.80 -15.26 -10.93
CA ASP A 141 11.27 -14.88 -12.28
C ASP A 141 12.07 -13.57 -12.36
N SER A 142 12.17 -12.80 -11.28
CA SER A 142 13.03 -11.61 -11.28
C SER A 142 14.50 -12.02 -11.21
N SER A 143 15.34 -11.48 -12.09
CA SER A 143 16.78 -11.80 -12.09
C SER A 143 17.46 -11.34 -10.79
N ASP A 144 18.54 -12.03 -10.40
CA ASP A 144 19.27 -11.66 -9.18
C ASP A 144 19.94 -10.29 -9.31
N ASP A 145 20.38 -9.92 -10.52
CA ASP A 145 20.93 -8.59 -10.81
C ASP A 145 19.90 -7.49 -10.51
N ILE A 146 18.65 -7.62 -11.00
CA ILE A 146 17.63 -6.60 -10.73
C ILE A 146 17.25 -6.57 -9.25
N ARG A 147 17.20 -7.72 -8.57
CA ARG A 147 16.94 -7.79 -7.12
C ARG A 147 18.02 -7.04 -6.35
N LEU A 148 19.29 -7.21 -6.69
CA LEU A 148 20.41 -6.53 -6.03
C LEU A 148 20.37 -5.02 -6.25
N VAL A 149 20.09 -4.58 -7.47
CA VAL A 149 19.94 -3.16 -7.80
C VAL A 149 18.81 -2.53 -6.99
N VAL A 150 17.63 -3.17 -6.95
CA VAL A 150 16.46 -2.68 -6.20
C VAL A 150 16.75 -2.60 -4.70
N LYS A 151 17.31 -3.66 -4.11
CA LYS A 151 17.69 -3.69 -2.70
C LYS A 151 18.63 -2.54 -2.35
N SER A 152 19.71 -2.39 -3.12
CA SER A 152 20.72 -1.36 -2.88
C SER A 152 20.14 0.04 -2.97
N PHE A 153 19.32 0.29 -4.01
CA PHE A 153 18.67 1.58 -4.22
C PHE A 153 17.75 1.98 -3.06
N TRP A 154 16.91 1.05 -2.56
CA TRP A 154 15.99 1.35 -1.48
C TRP A 154 16.66 1.45 -0.11
N ILE A 155 17.65 0.63 0.19
CA ILE A 155 18.45 0.75 1.43
C ILE A 155 19.15 2.11 1.47
N LEU A 156 19.74 2.54 0.35
CA LEU A 156 20.43 3.81 0.26
C LEU A 156 19.46 5.00 0.44
N ARG A 157 18.26 4.92 -0.16
CA ARG A 157 17.30 6.03 -0.17
C ARG A 157 16.46 6.13 1.11
N PHE A 158 16.22 5.01 1.80
CA PHE A 158 15.43 4.95 3.03
C PHE A 158 16.15 4.12 4.09
N PRO A 159 17.28 4.64 4.63
CA PRO A 159 18.09 3.93 5.61
C PRO A 159 17.39 3.72 6.95
N GLU A 160 16.32 4.47 7.24
CA GLU A 160 15.56 4.34 8.48
C GLU A 160 14.56 3.17 8.45
N ILE A 161 14.30 2.59 7.28
CA ILE A 161 13.40 1.44 7.14
C ILE A 161 14.13 0.14 7.49
N ARG A 162 13.46 -0.75 8.24
CA ARG A 162 13.96 -2.10 8.49
C ARG A 162 13.54 -3.01 7.34
N TRP A 163 14.48 -3.30 6.45
CA TRP A 163 14.22 -4.09 5.25
C TRP A 163 14.31 -5.59 5.51
N LEU A 164 13.27 -6.32 5.12
CA LEU A 164 13.26 -7.78 5.02
C LEU A 164 13.04 -8.17 3.55
N TRP A 165 13.72 -9.23 3.12
CA TRP A 165 13.72 -9.67 1.73
C TRP A 165 13.36 -11.13 1.64
N GLY A 166 12.52 -11.49 0.67
CA GLY A 166 12.18 -12.87 0.38
C GLY A 166 11.80 -13.07 -1.09
N THR A 167 11.33 -14.27 -1.39
CA THR A 167 10.92 -14.69 -2.73
C THR A 167 9.54 -15.32 -2.66
N TRP A 168 8.73 -15.15 -3.71
CA TRP A 168 7.43 -15.81 -3.88
C TRP A 168 7.27 -16.35 -5.30
N ASN A 169 6.35 -17.31 -5.46
CA ASN A 169 6.02 -18.00 -6.72
C ASN A 169 4.58 -17.72 -7.12
#